data_AF-A0A0W1FK38-F1
#
_entry.id   AF-A0A0W1FK38-F1
#
_cell.length_a   1.000
_cell.length_b   1.000
_cell.length_c   1.000
_cell.angle_alpha   90.00
_cell.angle_beta   90.00
_cell.angle_gamma   90.00
#
_symmetry.space_group_name_H-M   'P 1'
#
loop_
_entity.id
_entity.type
_entity.pdbx_description
1 polymer ?
#
loop_
_entity_poly.entity_id
_entity_poly.type
_entity_poly.pdbx_seq_one_letter_code
_entity_poly.pdbx_strand_id
1 'polypeptide(L)'
;MADERLARKISQQELAKLVGLSRASIANIEAGRQRVLLHQAVGLVQALRIQTISDILPLNVALAGDLKGKAKAVNISGSAVSRNEAATIAQIVENS
;
A
#
# COMPACT_ATOMS: atom_id res chain seq x y z
N MET A 1 -9.69 -1.23 -1.29
CA MET A 1 -9.89 -1.47 -2.75
C MET A 1 -11.32 -1.19 -3.21
N ALA A 2 -12.35 -1.84 -2.66
CA ALA A 2 -13.75 -1.57 -3.04
C ALA A 2 -14.12 -0.09 -2.81
N ASP A 3 -13.70 0.48 -1.68
CA ASP A 3 -13.93 1.89 -1.33
C ASP A 3 -13.28 2.83 -2.34
N GLU A 4 -12.02 2.57 -2.71
CA GLU A 4 -11.29 3.32 -3.74
C GLU A 4 -11.98 3.28 -5.11
N ARG A 5 -12.52 2.11 -5.50
CA ARG A 5 -13.30 1.98 -6.74
C ARG A 5 -14.57 2.82 -6.69
N LEU A 6 -15.30 2.77 -5.58
CA LEU A 6 -16.55 3.51 -5.38
C LEU A 6 -16.31 5.02 -5.36
N ALA A 7 -15.23 5.49 -4.72
CA ALA A 7 -14.82 6.91 -4.72
C ALA A 7 -14.63 7.45 -6.15
N ARG A 8 -14.25 6.57 -7.09
CA ARG A 8 -14.00 6.89 -8.50
C ARG A 8 -15.19 6.65 -9.42
N LYS A 9 -16.31 6.18 -8.86
CA LYS A 9 -17.57 5.95 -9.58
C LYS A 9 -17.45 5.01 -10.79
N ILE A 10 -16.50 4.08 -10.76
CA ILE A 10 -16.37 3.04 -11.78
C ILE A 10 -16.96 1.73 -11.28
N SER A 11 -17.59 0.94 -12.15
CA SER A 11 -18.10 -0.39 -11.85
C SER A 11 -16.99 -1.45 -11.76
N GLN A 12 -17.30 -2.60 -11.15
CA GLN A 12 -16.39 -3.76 -11.15
C GLN A 12 -16.05 -4.21 -12.58
N GLN A 13 -17.01 -4.10 -13.51
CA GLN A 13 -16.84 -4.50 -14.91
C GLN A 13 -15.90 -3.55 -15.66
N GLU A 14 -15.97 -2.26 -15.41
CA GLU A 14 -15.07 -1.27 -16.00
C GLU A 14 -13.65 -1.45 -15.47
N LEU A 15 -13.49 -1.61 -14.15
CA LEU A 15 -12.17 -1.87 -13.59
C LEU A 15 -11.57 -3.17 -14.13
N ALA A 16 -12.37 -4.24 -14.21
CA ALA A 16 -11.95 -5.51 -14.77
C ALA A 16 -11.36 -5.36 -16.19
N LYS A 17 -12.00 -4.55 -17.05
CA LYS A 17 -11.49 -4.23 -18.39
C LYS A 17 -10.17 -3.47 -18.35
N LEU A 18 -10.02 -2.51 -17.43
CA LEU A 18 -8.81 -1.70 -17.30
C LEU A 18 -7.58 -2.54 -16.88
N VAL A 19 -7.77 -3.58 -16.06
CA VAL A 19 -6.66 -4.40 -15.55
C VAL A 19 -6.56 -5.79 -16.18
N GLY A 20 -7.35 -6.07 -17.22
CA GLY A 20 -7.33 -7.36 -17.92
C GLY A 20 -7.80 -8.55 -17.06
N LEU A 21 -8.74 -8.31 -16.14
CA LEU A 21 -9.33 -9.34 -15.28
C LEU A 21 -10.80 -9.58 -15.61
N SER A 22 -11.38 -10.64 -15.05
CA SER A 22 -12.82 -10.84 -15.09
C SER A 22 -13.53 -10.01 -14.01
N ARG A 23 -14.80 -9.64 -14.25
CA ARG A 23 -15.62 -8.98 -13.22
C ARG A 23 -15.81 -9.84 -11.97
N ALA A 24 -15.87 -11.17 -12.13
CA ALA A 24 -15.90 -12.11 -11.01
C ALA A 24 -14.61 -12.10 -10.19
N SER A 25 -13.44 -12.01 -10.85
CA SER A 25 -12.16 -11.86 -10.17
C SER A 25 -12.09 -10.56 -9.36
N ILE A 26 -12.54 -9.43 -9.93
CA ILE A 26 -12.62 -8.16 -9.18
C ILE A 26 -13.55 -8.30 -7.96
N ALA A 27 -14.73 -8.91 -8.11
CA ALA A 27 -15.65 -9.13 -6.99
C ALA A 27 -15.04 -10.03 -5.89
N ASN A 28 -14.33 -11.09 -6.26
CA ASN A 28 -13.66 -11.99 -5.30
C ASN A 28 -12.49 -11.32 -4.60
N ILE A 29 -11.74 -10.45 -5.29
CA ILE A 29 -10.66 -9.64 -4.71
C ILE A 29 -11.23 -8.63 -3.72
N GLU A 30 -12.28 -7.89 -4.10
CA GLU A 30 -12.97 -6.93 -3.22
C GLU A 30 -13.52 -7.60 -1.95
N ALA A 31 -14.02 -8.84 -2.07
CA ALA A 31 -14.51 -9.62 -0.95
C ALA A 31 -13.40 -10.34 -0.15
N GLY A 32 -12.13 -10.18 -0.51
CA GLY A 32 -10.99 -10.84 0.15
C GLY A 32 -10.93 -12.37 -0.03
N ARG A 33 -11.68 -12.93 -0.98
CA ARG A 33 -11.74 -14.38 -1.25
C ARG A 33 -10.68 -14.86 -2.22
N GLN A 34 -10.07 -13.95 -2.99
CA GLN A 34 -9.03 -14.25 -3.96
C GLN A 34 -7.73 -13.50 -3.62
N ARG A 35 -6.60 -14.21 -3.63
CA ARG A 35 -5.27 -13.62 -3.52
C ARG A 35 -4.93 -12.81 -4.78
N VAL A 36 -4.32 -11.64 -4.58
CA VAL A 36 -3.90 -10.73 -5.65
C VAL A 36 -2.41 -10.92 -5.90
N LEU A 37 -2.01 -11.13 -7.17
CA LEU A 37 -0.59 -11.20 -7.54
C LEU A 37 0.01 -9.78 -7.52
N LEU A 38 1.31 -9.66 -7.23
CA LEU A 38 1.97 -8.35 -7.09
C LEU A 38 1.77 -7.45 -8.34
N HIS A 39 1.96 -7.99 -9.53
CA HIS A 39 1.76 -7.24 -10.78
C HIS A 39 0.30 -6.80 -10.97
N GLN A 40 -0.67 -7.59 -10.51
CA GLN A 40 -2.09 -7.22 -10.53
C GLN A 40 -2.37 -6.10 -9.54
N ALA A 41 -1.76 -6.14 -8.35
CA ALA A 41 -1.89 -5.07 -7.37
C ALA A 41 -1.35 -3.74 -7.93
N VAL A 42 -0.19 -3.76 -8.59
CA VAL A 42 0.36 -2.58 -9.29
C VAL A 42 -0.58 -2.10 -10.39
N GLY A 43 -1.11 -3.01 -11.22
CA GLY A 43 -2.09 -2.68 -12.27
C GLY A 43 -3.37 -2.05 -11.70
N LEU A 44 -3.86 -2.54 -10.56
CA LEU A 44 -5.02 -1.98 -9.85
C LEU A 44 -4.75 -0.56 -9.36
N VAL A 45 -3.58 -0.29 -8.76
CA VAL A 45 -3.18 1.07 -8.34
C VAL A 45 -3.18 2.03 -9.53
N GLN A 46 -2.59 1.61 -10.66
CA GLN A 46 -2.52 2.43 -11.87
C GLN A 46 -3.90 2.69 -12.47
N ALA A 47 -4.71 1.64 -12.64
CA ALA A 47 -6.06 1.76 -13.19
C ALA A 47 -6.97 2.63 -12.31
N LEU A 48 -6.81 2.52 -10.99
CA LEU A 48 -7.50 3.36 -10.04
C LEU A 48 -6.85 4.73 -9.90
N ARG A 49 -5.68 5.05 -10.49
CA ARG A 49 -4.99 6.34 -10.31
C ARG A 49 -4.77 6.71 -8.84
N ILE A 50 -4.34 5.72 -8.06
CA ILE A 50 -4.00 5.85 -6.64
C ILE A 50 -2.49 6.07 -6.55
N GLN A 51 -2.04 6.88 -5.58
CA GLN A 51 -0.61 7.17 -5.41
C GLN A 51 0.12 6.12 -4.58
N THR A 52 -0.56 5.52 -3.59
CA THR A 52 0.04 4.59 -2.64
C THR A 52 -0.65 3.23 -2.62
N ILE A 53 0.14 2.15 -2.65
CA ILE A 53 -0.41 0.78 -2.64
C ILE A 53 -1.12 0.43 -1.33
N SER A 54 -0.84 1.16 -0.24
CA SER A 54 -1.49 1.07 1.07
C SER A 54 -2.98 1.36 1.03
N ASP A 55 -3.46 2.07 0.01
CA ASP A 55 -4.87 2.45 -0.06
C ASP A 55 -5.73 1.28 -0.54
N ILE A 56 -5.12 0.27 -1.18
CA ILE A 56 -5.82 -0.92 -1.66
C ILE A 56 -5.36 -2.23 -1.00
N LEU A 57 -4.18 -2.25 -0.40
CA LEU A 57 -3.68 -3.38 0.38
C LEU A 57 -3.65 -3.02 1.87
N PRO A 58 -4.04 -3.93 2.77
CA PRO A 58 -3.84 -3.72 4.19
C PRO A 58 -2.34 -3.80 4.49
N LEU A 59 -1.63 -2.67 4.36
CA LEU A 59 -0.27 -2.47 4.85
C LEU A 59 -0.29 -2.32 6.39
N ASN A 60 -1.11 -3.11 7.08
CA ASN A 60 -0.81 -3.48 8.44
C ASN A 60 0.01 -4.77 8.36
N VAL A 61 1.27 -4.62 7.96
CA VAL A 61 2.28 -5.65 8.19
C VAL A 61 2.50 -5.69 9.70
N ALA A 62 1.53 -6.21 10.44
CA ALA A 62 1.82 -6.83 11.71
C ALA A 62 2.81 -7.93 11.33
N LEU A 63 4.11 -7.67 11.58
CA LEU A 63 5.16 -8.67 11.42
C LEU A 63 4.59 -9.96 11.99
N ALA A 64 4.29 -10.92 11.11
CA ALA A 64 3.72 -12.20 11.47
C ALA A 64 4.81 -13.02 12.14
N GLY A 65 5.17 -12.59 13.34
CA GLY A 65 6.41 -12.87 14.05
C GLY A 65 6.64 -11.83 15.14
N ASP A 66 5.90 -11.96 16.24
CA ASP A 66 6.41 -11.71 17.59
C ASP A 66 6.98 -10.31 17.94
N LEU A 67 6.31 -9.22 17.57
CA LEU A 67 6.64 -7.89 18.09
C LEU A 67 6.12 -7.59 19.51
N LYS A 68 5.36 -8.51 20.10
CA LYS A 68 4.88 -8.37 21.50
C LYS A 68 6.02 -8.52 22.52
N GLY A 69 7.22 -8.97 22.11
CA GLY A 69 8.37 -9.18 22.99
C GLY A 69 9.56 -8.21 22.86
N LYS A 70 9.65 -7.39 21.80
CA LYS A 70 10.81 -6.50 21.57
C LYS A 70 10.49 -5.16 20.91
N ALA A 71 9.31 -4.59 21.15
CA ALA A 71 9.18 -3.13 21.11
C ALA A 71 9.91 -2.54 22.34
N LYS A 72 11.23 -2.73 22.40
CA LYS A 72 12.10 -1.88 23.20
C LYS A 72 11.86 -0.49 22.62
N ALA A 73 11.31 0.42 23.42
CA ALA A 73 11.08 1.78 23.01
C ALA A 73 12.33 2.27 22.28
N VAL A 74 12.22 2.51 20.98
CA VAL A 74 13.28 3.21 20.26
C VAL A 74 13.17 4.63 20.77
N ASN A 75 13.96 4.94 21.81
CA ASN A 75 14.18 6.30 22.23
C ASN A 75 14.95 6.96 21.08
N ILE A 76 14.24 7.60 20.16
CA ILE A 76 14.84 8.55 19.23
C ILE A 76 15.15 9.80 20.06
N SER A 77 16.25 9.75 20.81
CA SER A 77 16.77 10.92 21.50
C SER A 77 17.21 11.92 20.44
N GLY A 78 16.35 12.90 20.14
CA GLY A 78 16.67 13.99 19.20
C GLY A 78 15.54 14.46 18.30
N SER A 79 14.26 14.17 18.58
CA SER A 79 13.13 14.64 17.76
C SER A 79 12.84 16.14 17.86
N ALA A 80 13.84 16.96 17.56
CA ALA A 80 13.68 18.31 17.05
C ALA A 80 14.54 18.43 15.78
N VAL A 81 14.39 17.48 14.86
CA VAL A 81 15.08 17.53 13.56
C VAL A 81 14.41 18.64 12.73
N SER A 82 15.12 19.76 12.59
CA SER A 82 14.67 20.88 11.76
C SER A 82 14.78 20.48 10.28
N ARG A 83 14.00 21.11 9.38
CA ARG A 83 13.91 20.76 7.94
C ARG A 83 15.26 20.66 7.22
N ASN A 84 16.30 21.30 7.75
CA ASN A 84 17.64 21.29 7.16
C ASN A 84 18.43 20.00 7.47
N GLU A 85 18.11 19.28 8.53
CA GLU A 85 18.82 18.05 8.95
C GLU A 85 18.29 16.79 8.24
N ALA A 86 17.04 16.83 7.76
CA ALA A 86 16.47 15.75 6.95
C ALA A 86 17.17 15.57 5.59
N ALA A 87 17.63 16.67 4.99
CA ALA A 87 18.39 16.64 3.73
C ALA A 87 19.77 15.95 3.91
N THR A 88 20.45 16.21 5.03
CA THR A 88 21.73 15.59 5.36
C THR A 88 21.58 14.09 5.62
N ILE A 89 20.51 13.67 6.27
CA ILE A 89 20.22 12.24 6.52
C ILE A 89 19.96 11.51 5.19
N ALA A 90 19.19 12.11 4.27
CA ALA A 90 18.96 11.53 2.95
C ALA A 90 20.29 11.33 2.18
N GLN A 91 21.19 12.30 2.27
CA GLN A 91 22.47 12.29 1.55
C GLN A 91 23.46 11.22 2.06
N ILE A 92 23.37 10.81 3.33
CA ILE A 92 24.23 9.77 3.91
C ILE A 92 23.75 8.36 3.54
N VAL A 93 22.42 8.17 3.44
CA VAL A 93 21.83 6.88 3.06
C VAL A 93 22.07 6.57 1.58
N GLU A 94 22.13 7.59 0.72
CA GLU A 94 22.33 7.43 -0.72
C GLU A 94 23.78 7.10 -1.13
N ASN A 95 24.76 7.35 -0.25
CA ASN A 95 26.18 7.11 -0.49
C ASN A 95 26.78 5.95 0.32
N SER A 96 25.94 5.07 0.88
CA SER A 96 26.36 3.86 1.60
C SER A 96 26.23 2.61 0.73
#